data_AF-A0A5C1M9M6-F1
#
_entry.id   AF-A0A5C1M9M6-F1
#
_cell.length_a   1.000
_cell.length_b   1.000
_cell.length_c   1.000
_cell.angle_alpha   90.00
_cell.angle_beta   90.00
_cell.angle_gamma   90.00
#
_symmetry.space_group_name_H-M   'P 1'
#
loop_
_entity.id
_entity.type
_entity.pdbx_description
1 polymer ?
#
loop_
_entity_poly.entity_id
_entity_poly.type
_entity_poly.pdbx_seq_one_letter_code
_entity_poly.pdbx_strand_id
1 'polypeptide(L)'
;MLPLLCKISMLALGALHLLAPFVSPDLSYAAFGATIAVLGLSLPLMGKGFKKITIVFLLSGVALLLVCRQPLPVWMKALASMTNLIAILIVMQLFAIPIKLGNYQQVVQHWLGRSFKSEKSLFLFTMAVTHILASILSFGVIPVMVSLYGDTLKGRLTHYERFLSVALSRGFGLVVLWAPGAINVMLVIQATGVKWSGLFLPSMIFSMIGLATAYAVESRLYLADAVGPGAGRERSVPASPTGPPAARRPR
;
A
#
# COMPACT_ATOMS: atom_id res chain seq x y z
N MET A 1 -23.16 6.37 -0.02
CA MET A 1 -23.67 5.72 -1.25
C MET A 1 -22.63 5.65 -2.36
N LEU A 2 -22.04 6.78 -2.79
CA LEU A 2 -20.98 6.83 -3.83
C LEU A 2 -19.78 5.87 -3.64
N PRO A 3 -19.16 5.73 -2.44
CA PRO A 3 -18.05 4.80 -2.25
C PRO A 3 -18.46 3.32 -2.32
N LEU A 4 -19.71 3.02 -2.01
CA LEU A 4 -20.24 1.66 -2.13
C LEU A 4 -20.43 1.30 -3.61
N LEU A 5 -20.98 2.24 -4.40
CA LEU A 5 -21.14 2.09 -5.84
C LEU A 5 -19.80 1.89 -6.56
N CYS A 6 -18.76 2.65 -6.17
CA CYS A 6 -17.42 2.50 -6.74
C CYS A 6 -16.84 1.10 -6.45
N LYS A 7 -16.98 0.60 -5.22
CA LYS A 7 -16.53 -0.76 -4.86
C LYS A 7 -17.27 -1.83 -5.64
N ILE A 8 -18.60 -1.71 -5.77
CA ILE A 8 -19.42 -2.64 -6.55
C ILE A 8 -19.01 -2.60 -8.03
N SER A 9 -18.77 -1.41 -8.59
CA SER A 9 -18.36 -1.24 -9.98
C SER A 9 -16.95 -1.82 -10.24
N MET A 10 -16.01 -1.63 -9.32
CA MET A 10 -14.70 -2.27 -9.38
C MET A 10 -14.83 -3.79 -9.32
N LEU A 11 -15.62 -4.32 -8.38
CA LEU A 11 -15.82 -5.77 -8.22
C LEU A 11 -16.51 -6.38 -9.44
N ALA A 12 -17.49 -5.68 -10.03
CA ALA A 12 -18.14 -6.07 -11.27
C ALA A 12 -17.15 -6.07 -12.46
N LEU A 13 -16.28 -5.07 -12.57
CA LEU A 13 -15.22 -5.03 -13.59
C LEU A 13 -14.23 -6.20 -13.42
N GLY A 14 -13.84 -6.50 -12.18
CA GLY A 14 -13.01 -7.66 -11.85
C GLY A 14 -13.66 -8.98 -12.24
N ALA A 15 -14.94 -9.18 -11.88
CA ALA A 15 -15.71 -10.36 -12.26
C ALA A 15 -15.84 -10.50 -13.77
N LEU A 16 -16.09 -9.40 -14.49
CA LEU A 16 -16.20 -9.38 -15.94
C LEU A 16 -14.90 -9.83 -16.62
N HIS A 17 -13.76 -9.36 -16.13
CA HIS A 17 -12.44 -9.77 -16.61
C HIS A 17 -12.09 -11.22 -16.28
N LEU A 18 -12.55 -11.74 -15.14
CA LEU A 18 -12.36 -13.16 -14.76
C LEU A 18 -13.28 -14.10 -15.53
N LEU A 19 -14.45 -13.63 -15.97
CA LEU A 19 -15.42 -14.37 -16.77
C LEU A 19 -15.12 -14.32 -18.27
N ALA A 20 -14.37 -13.31 -18.74
CA ALA A 20 -13.99 -13.14 -20.15
C ALA A 20 -13.31 -14.38 -20.78
N PRO A 21 -12.46 -15.17 -20.09
CA PRO A 21 -11.90 -16.41 -20.64
C PRO A 21 -12.91 -17.56 -20.79
N PHE A 22 -14.02 -17.52 -20.05
CA PHE A 22 -15.03 -18.59 -19.98
C PHE A 22 -16.27 -18.32 -20.86
N VAL A 23 -16.41 -17.11 -21.38
CA VAL A 23 -17.62 -16.62 -22.06
C VAL A 23 -17.24 -16.19 -23.48
N SER A 24 -17.81 -16.88 -24.48
CA SER A 24 -17.55 -16.71 -25.91
C SER A 24 -18.13 -15.45 -26.61
N PRO A 25 -19.17 -14.74 -26.12
CA PRO A 25 -19.58 -13.48 -26.74
C PRO A 25 -18.62 -12.31 -26.48
N ASP A 26 -18.64 -11.35 -27.41
CA ASP A 26 -17.84 -10.12 -27.41
C ASP A 26 -18.21 -9.18 -26.24
N LEU A 27 -17.63 -9.43 -25.07
CA LEU A 27 -17.87 -8.68 -23.83
C LEU A 27 -17.22 -7.28 -23.82
N SER A 28 -16.62 -6.89 -24.94
CA SER A 28 -15.86 -5.66 -25.15
C SER A 28 -16.69 -4.39 -24.88
N TYR A 29 -17.96 -4.35 -25.30
CA TYR A 29 -18.85 -3.21 -25.05
C TYR A 29 -19.27 -3.09 -23.58
N ALA A 30 -19.51 -4.22 -22.90
CA ALA A 30 -19.83 -4.24 -21.48
C ALA A 30 -18.63 -3.80 -20.63
N ALA A 31 -17.42 -4.25 -21.00
CA ALA A 31 -16.17 -3.85 -20.35
C ALA A 31 -15.90 -2.35 -20.53
N PHE A 32 -16.16 -1.80 -21.71
CA PHE A 32 -16.03 -0.37 -21.97
C PHE A 32 -16.99 0.47 -21.11
N GLY A 33 -18.27 0.09 -21.05
CA GLY A 33 -19.26 0.75 -20.20
C GLY A 33 -18.90 0.68 -18.71
N ALA A 34 -18.47 -0.48 -18.23
CA ALA A 34 -18.00 -0.65 -16.86
C ALA A 34 -16.77 0.21 -16.56
N THR A 35 -15.84 0.33 -17.51
CA THR A 35 -14.63 1.16 -17.35
C THR A 35 -14.98 2.65 -17.25
N ILE A 36 -15.90 3.14 -18.06
CA ILE A 36 -16.39 4.53 -17.97
C ILE A 36 -17.09 4.76 -16.63
N ALA A 37 -17.92 3.81 -16.18
CA ALA A 37 -18.58 3.90 -14.89
C ALA A 37 -17.56 3.95 -13.74
N VAL A 38 -16.54 3.08 -13.75
CA VAL A 38 -15.45 3.09 -12.76
C VAL A 38 -14.71 4.43 -12.80
N LEU A 39 -14.36 4.94 -13.98
CA LEU A 39 -13.65 6.22 -14.14
C LEU A 39 -14.49 7.39 -13.59
N GLY A 40 -15.76 7.47 -13.97
CA GLY A 40 -16.68 8.53 -13.55
C GLY A 40 -16.99 8.49 -12.06
N LEU A 41 -17.15 7.29 -11.48
CA LEU A 41 -17.40 7.11 -10.05
C LEU A 41 -16.14 7.30 -9.19
N SER A 42 -14.94 6.99 -9.71
CA SER A 42 -13.68 7.13 -8.97
C SER A 42 -13.13 8.56 -8.95
N LEU A 43 -13.34 9.34 -10.02
CA LEU A 43 -12.96 10.75 -10.12
C LEU A 43 -13.38 11.64 -8.93
N PRO A 44 -14.63 11.59 -8.43
CA PRO A 44 -15.05 12.40 -7.28
C PRO A 44 -14.50 11.88 -5.94
N LEU A 45 -14.07 10.63 -5.87
CA LEU A 45 -13.48 10.03 -4.66
C LEU A 45 -11.99 10.35 -4.49
N MET A 46 -11.31 10.76 -5.56
CA MET A 46 -9.89 11.07 -5.54
C MET A 46 -9.56 12.36 -4.78
N GLY A 47 -8.42 12.36 -4.10
CA GLY A 47 -7.85 13.57 -3.50
C GLY A 47 -7.59 14.66 -4.55
N LYS A 48 -7.68 15.94 -4.13
CA LYS A 48 -7.62 17.11 -5.03
C LYS A 48 -6.40 17.12 -5.96
N GLY A 49 -5.22 16.67 -5.48
CA GLY A 49 -4.01 16.60 -6.29
C GLY A 49 -4.07 15.51 -7.37
N PHE A 50 -4.47 14.30 -6.99
CA PHE A 50 -4.59 13.17 -7.90
C PHE A 50 -5.65 13.43 -8.98
N LYS A 51 -6.79 14.01 -8.60
CA LYS A 51 -7.86 14.41 -9.52
C LYS A 51 -7.37 15.33 -10.64
N LYS A 52 -6.53 16.34 -10.31
CA LYS A 52 -5.99 17.25 -11.33
C LYS A 52 -5.12 16.51 -12.34
N ILE A 53 -4.21 15.66 -11.86
CA ILE A 53 -3.30 14.90 -12.73
C ILE A 53 -4.10 13.95 -13.63
N THR A 54 -5.08 13.23 -13.07
CA THR A 54 -5.95 12.32 -13.84
C THR A 54 -6.73 13.06 -14.92
N ILE A 55 -7.32 14.23 -14.62
CA ILE A 55 -8.05 15.03 -15.61
C ILE A 55 -7.12 15.50 -16.72
N VAL A 56 -5.91 15.99 -16.40
CA VAL A 56 -4.93 16.42 -17.40
C VAL A 56 -4.55 15.27 -18.32
N PHE A 57 -4.21 14.10 -17.78
CA PHE A 57 -3.87 12.92 -18.58
C PHE A 57 -5.04 12.42 -19.43
N LEU A 58 -6.26 12.43 -18.89
CA LEU A 58 -7.46 12.03 -19.61
C LEU A 58 -7.73 12.97 -20.78
N LEU A 59 -7.68 14.29 -20.54
CA LEU A 59 -7.86 15.30 -21.58
C LEU A 59 -6.76 15.20 -22.66
N SER A 60 -5.50 14.98 -22.27
CA SER A 60 -4.42 14.79 -23.24
C SER A 60 -4.62 13.52 -24.08
N GLY A 61 -5.08 12.42 -23.48
CA GLY A 61 -5.35 11.17 -24.20
C GLY A 61 -6.51 11.32 -25.19
N VAL A 62 -7.59 11.98 -24.77
CA VAL A 62 -8.73 12.30 -25.64
C VAL A 62 -8.30 13.22 -26.78
N ALA A 63 -7.53 14.28 -26.49
CA ALA A 63 -7.02 15.19 -27.51
C ALA A 63 -6.15 14.46 -28.55
N LEU A 64 -5.27 13.55 -28.11
CA LEU A 64 -4.43 12.76 -29.00
C LEU A 64 -5.26 11.86 -29.93
N LEU A 65 -6.29 11.19 -29.40
CA LEU A 65 -7.20 10.34 -30.17
C LEU A 65 -8.01 11.13 -31.21
N LEU A 66 -8.42 12.36 -30.86
CA LEU A 66 -9.14 13.25 -31.76
C LEU A 66 -8.24 13.78 -32.88
N VAL A 67 -7.01 14.21 -32.56
CA VAL A 67 -6.03 14.69 -33.55
C VAL A 67 -5.68 13.57 -34.54
N CYS A 68 -5.47 12.36 -34.05
CA CYS A 68 -5.17 11.19 -34.87
C CYS A 68 -6.41 10.58 -35.57
N ARG A 69 -7.60 11.18 -35.42
CA ARG A 69 -8.90 10.72 -35.99
C ARG A 69 -9.11 9.20 -35.86
N GLN A 70 -8.86 8.65 -34.68
CA GLN A 70 -8.90 7.21 -34.47
C GLN A 70 -10.34 6.68 -34.40
N PRO A 71 -10.63 5.50 -34.99
CA PRO A 71 -11.97 4.93 -35.01
C PRO A 71 -12.37 4.39 -33.62
N LEU A 72 -13.69 4.36 -33.33
CA LEU A 72 -14.28 3.92 -32.05
C LEU A 72 -13.68 2.65 -31.43
N PRO A 73 -13.32 1.59 -32.19
CA PRO A 73 -12.66 0.41 -31.62
C PRO A 73 -11.33 0.71 -30.92
N VAL A 74 -10.57 1.68 -31.40
CA VAL A 74 -9.30 2.11 -30.79
C VAL A 74 -9.54 2.84 -29.47
N TRP A 75 -10.63 3.60 -29.37
CA TRP A 75 -11.03 4.24 -28.11
C TRP A 75 -11.40 3.21 -27.04
N MET A 76 -12.16 2.19 -27.43
CA MET A 76 -12.54 1.10 -26.53
C MET A 76 -11.31 0.34 -26.04
N LYS A 77 -10.41 -0.02 -26.97
CA LYS A 77 -9.16 -0.68 -26.63
C LYS A 77 -8.26 0.18 -25.74
N ALA A 78 -8.16 1.47 -26.00
CA ALA A 78 -7.34 2.39 -25.20
C ALA A 78 -7.86 2.51 -23.76
N LEU A 79 -9.18 2.65 -23.56
CA LEU A 79 -9.78 2.69 -22.22
C LEU A 79 -9.65 1.36 -21.48
N ALA A 80 -9.85 0.23 -22.18
CA ALA A 80 -9.75 -1.11 -21.60
C ALA A 80 -8.31 -1.65 -21.50
N SER A 81 -7.31 -0.92 -22.01
CA SER A 81 -5.94 -1.45 -22.14
C SER A 81 -5.31 -1.87 -20.82
N MET A 82 -5.72 -1.26 -19.71
CA MET A 82 -5.14 -1.47 -18.38
C MET A 82 -6.15 -2.00 -17.36
N THR A 83 -7.37 -2.35 -17.77
CA THR A 83 -8.40 -2.86 -16.86
C THR A 83 -8.08 -4.27 -16.37
N ASN A 84 -7.29 -5.04 -17.13
CA ASN A 84 -6.76 -6.33 -16.69
C ASN A 84 -5.90 -6.20 -15.41
N LEU A 85 -5.17 -5.09 -15.25
CA LEU A 85 -4.42 -4.82 -14.03
C LEU A 85 -5.37 -4.58 -12.85
N ILE A 86 -6.45 -3.83 -13.06
CA ILE A 86 -7.48 -3.60 -12.02
C ILE A 86 -8.06 -4.94 -11.54
N ALA A 87 -8.33 -5.87 -12.46
CA ALA A 87 -8.83 -7.20 -12.14
C ALA A 87 -7.82 -7.98 -11.27
N ILE A 88 -6.54 -8.02 -11.67
CA ILE A 88 -5.47 -8.65 -10.87
C ILE A 88 -5.37 -8.01 -9.48
N LEU A 89 -5.45 -6.68 -9.38
CA LEU A 89 -5.42 -6.00 -8.08
C LEU A 89 -6.59 -6.40 -7.19
N ILE A 90 -7.81 -6.50 -7.73
CA ILE A 90 -8.98 -6.90 -6.93
C ILE A 90 -8.84 -8.33 -6.42
N VAL A 91 -8.44 -9.26 -7.28
CA VAL A 91 -8.19 -10.66 -6.88
C VAL A 91 -7.13 -10.73 -5.80
N MET A 92 -6.07 -9.95 -5.94
CA MET A 92 -4.99 -9.89 -4.98
C MET A 92 -5.42 -9.33 -3.63
N GLN A 93 -6.29 -8.32 -3.62
CA GLN A 93 -6.91 -7.80 -2.39
C GLN A 93 -7.85 -8.82 -1.74
N LEU A 94 -8.47 -9.69 -2.52
CA LEU A 94 -9.31 -10.77 -2.02
C LEU A 94 -8.52 -11.77 -1.15
N PHE A 95 -7.23 -11.99 -1.42
CA PHE A 95 -6.37 -12.82 -0.57
C PHE A 95 -6.14 -12.24 0.84
N ALA A 96 -6.34 -10.93 1.05
CA ALA A 96 -6.27 -10.37 2.39
C ALA A 96 -7.40 -10.91 3.30
N ILE A 97 -8.53 -11.34 2.74
CA ILE A 97 -9.68 -11.88 3.48
C ILE A 97 -9.35 -13.21 4.16
N PRO A 98 -8.91 -14.28 3.45
CA PRO A 98 -8.55 -15.54 4.09
C PRO A 98 -7.36 -15.40 5.05
N ILE A 99 -6.42 -14.48 4.79
CA ILE A 99 -5.32 -14.19 5.73
C ILE A 99 -5.86 -13.63 7.05
N LYS A 100 -6.87 -12.75 7.02
CA LYS A 100 -7.52 -12.24 8.22
C LYS A 100 -8.35 -13.30 8.93
N LEU A 101 -9.16 -14.07 8.18
CA LEU A 101 -10.00 -15.13 8.73
C LEU A 101 -9.18 -16.27 9.36
N GLY A 102 -8.02 -16.58 8.79
CA GLY A 102 -7.11 -17.60 9.30
C GLY A 102 -6.32 -17.18 10.55
N ASN A 103 -6.57 -15.98 11.11
CA ASN A 103 -5.85 -15.45 12.27
C ASN A 103 -4.31 -15.46 12.13
N TYR A 104 -3.78 -15.39 10.91
CA TYR A 104 -2.33 -15.33 10.67
C TYR A 104 -1.67 -14.13 11.36
N GLN A 105 -2.45 -13.09 11.65
CA GLN A 105 -2.08 -11.96 12.49
C GLN A 105 -1.56 -12.39 13.86
N GLN A 106 -2.16 -13.38 14.53
CA GLN A 106 -1.75 -13.83 15.86
C GLN A 106 -0.41 -14.58 15.83
N VAL A 107 -0.18 -15.38 14.78
CA VAL A 107 1.07 -16.13 14.60
C VAL A 107 2.24 -15.16 14.36
N VAL A 108 2.04 -14.17 13.50
CA VAL A 108 3.02 -13.12 13.25
C VAL A 108 3.26 -12.31 14.53
N GLN A 109 2.21 -11.92 15.26
CA GLN A 109 2.33 -11.23 16.54
C GLN A 109 3.16 -11.99 17.57
N HIS A 110 2.97 -13.31 17.68
CA HIS A 110 3.71 -14.14 18.61
C HIS A 110 5.20 -14.23 18.23
N TRP A 111 5.50 -14.31 16.93
CA TRP A 111 6.87 -14.32 16.41
C TRP A 111 7.57 -12.97 16.57
N LEU A 112 6.90 -11.86 16.23
CA LEU A 112 7.44 -10.51 16.44
C LEU A 112 7.68 -10.21 17.92
N GLY A 113 6.74 -10.62 18.77
CA GLY A 113 6.77 -10.36 20.20
C GLY A 113 7.95 -11.04 20.91
N ARG A 114 8.40 -12.18 20.41
CA ARG A 114 9.49 -12.99 21.01
C ARG A 114 10.87 -12.65 20.45
N SER A 115 10.97 -12.31 19.16
CA SER A 115 12.28 -12.12 18.50
C SER A 115 12.84 -10.70 18.54
N PHE A 116 12.02 -9.65 18.70
CA PHE A 116 12.49 -8.27 18.52
C PHE A 116 12.19 -7.36 19.73
N LYS A 117 13.26 -6.97 20.44
CA LYS A 117 13.21 -6.09 21.61
C LYS A 117 13.56 -4.62 21.31
N SER A 118 14.13 -4.32 20.13
CA SER A 118 14.57 -2.97 19.74
C SER A 118 13.69 -2.40 18.63
N GLU A 119 13.29 -1.12 18.76
CA GLU A 119 12.47 -0.40 17.77
C GLU A 119 13.09 -0.38 16.37
N LYS A 120 14.42 -0.28 16.27
CA LYS A 120 15.15 -0.33 14.99
C LYS A 120 15.04 -1.69 14.31
N SER A 121 15.13 -2.76 15.11
CA SER A 121 15.03 -4.13 14.60
C SER A 121 13.61 -4.44 14.16
N LEU A 122 12.61 -3.94 14.90
CA LEU A 122 11.21 -4.00 14.51
C LEU A 122 10.95 -3.23 13.20
N PHE A 123 11.55 -2.05 13.04
CA PHE A 123 11.43 -1.25 11.81
C PHE A 123 12.00 -1.98 10.59
N LEU A 124 13.22 -2.51 10.72
CA LEU A 124 13.85 -3.29 9.66
C LEU A 124 13.02 -4.52 9.29
N PHE A 125 12.51 -5.22 10.29
CA PHE A 125 11.65 -6.39 10.09
C PHE A 125 10.35 -6.02 9.37
N THR A 126 9.60 -5.03 9.87
CA THR A 126 8.36 -4.56 9.24
C THR A 126 8.62 -4.09 7.80
N MET A 127 9.70 -3.37 7.56
CA MET A 127 10.07 -2.92 6.22
C MET A 127 10.42 -4.10 5.29
N ALA A 128 11.24 -5.05 5.74
CA ALA A 128 11.67 -6.20 4.95
C ALA A 128 10.51 -7.14 4.63
N VAL A 129 9.66 -7.43 5.61
CA VAL A 129 8.46 -8.26 5.39
C VAL A 129 7.47 -7.54 4.48
N THR A 130 7.34 -6.21 4.59
CA THR A 130 6.56 -5.42 3.63
C THR A 130 7.14 -5.54 2.24
N HIS A 131 8.46 -5.45 2.10
CA HIS A 131 9.12 -5.58 0.81
C HIS A 131 8.85 -6.94 0.16
N ILE A 132 8.97 -8.04 0.92
CA ILE A 132 8.73 -9.39 0.40
C ILE A 132 7.25 -9.56 0.04
N LEU A 133 6.33 -9.26 0.96
CA LEU A 133 4.90 -9.40 0.71
C LEU A 133 4.43 -8.48 -0.41
N ALA A 134 4.98 -7.28 -0.54
CA ALA A 134 4.66 -6.35 -1.62
C ALA A 134 5.09 -6.87 -3.00
N SER A 135 6.11 -7.72 -3.08
CA SER A 135 6.52 -8.29 -4.38
C SER A 135 5.49 -9.27 -4.93
N ILE A 136 4.75 -9.92 -4.03
CA ILE A 136 3.67 -10.87 -4.35
C ILE A 136 2.33 -10.14 -4.44
N LEU A 137 2.02 -9.30 -3.45
CA LEU A 137 0.72 -8.66 -3.23
C LEU A 137 0.61 -7.26 -3.86
N SER A 138 1.68 -6.67 -4.40
CA SER A 138 1.75 -5.29 -4.89
C SER A 138 0.94 -4.32 -4.01
N PHE A 139 -0.11 -3.67 -4.54
CA PHE A 139 -0.93 -2.71 -3.78
C PHE A 139 -1.76 -3.34 -2.64
N GLY A 140 -1.92 -4.66 -2.61
CA GLY A 140 -2.62 -5.38 -1.55
C GLY A 140 -1.85 -5.59 -0.26
N VAL A 141 -0.55 -5.31 -0.27
CA VAL A 141 0.26 -5.40 0.95
C VAL A 141 -0.16 -4.39 2.02
N ILE A 142 -0.66 -3.21 1.64
CA ILE A 142 -0.98 -2.12 2.59
C ILE A 142 -2.07 -2.54 3.57
N PRO A 143 -3.28 -2.97 3.14
CA PRO A 143 -4.32 -3.41 4.08
C PRO A 143 -3.92 -4.68 4.84
N VAL A 144 -3.13 -5.57 4.23
CA VAL A 144 -2.59 -6.76 4.90
C VAL A 144 -1.70 -6.33 6.06
N MET A 145 -0.72 -5.45 5.84
CA MET A 145 0.20 -5.02 6.89
C MET A 145 -0.44 -4.17 7.96
N VAL A 146 -1.39 -3.30 7.60
CA VAL A 146 -2.16 -2.55 8.60
C VAL A 146 -2.94 -3.49 9.51
N SER A 147 -3.50 -4.57 8.96
CA SER A 147 -4.19 -5.58 9.77
C SER A 147 -3.19 -6.38 10.61
N LEU A 148 -2.06 -6.77 10.01
CA LEU A 148 -1.05 -7.62 10.67
C LEU A 148 -0.35 -6.90 11.83
N TYR A 149 -0.01 -5.63 11.66
CA TYR A 149 0.82 -4.87 12.59
C TYR A 149 0.09 -3.77 13.35
N GLY A 150 -1.10 -3.34 12.91
CA GLY A 150 -1.83 -2.21 13.50
C GLY A 150 -2.02 -2.36 15.00
N ASP A 151 -2.61 -3.49 15.43
CA ASP A 151 -2.87 -3.74 16.85
C ASP A 151 -1.58 -3.99 17.66
N THR A 152 -0.58 -4.60 17.03
CA THR A 152 0.70 -4.94 17.67
C THR A 152 1.56 -3.72 17.95
N LEU A 153 1.63 -2.80 16.99
CA LEU A 153 2.44 -1.59 17.08
C LEU A 153 1.77 -0.54 17.94
N LYS A 154 0.43 -0.45 17.90
CA LYS A 154 -0.35 0.48 18.73
C LYS A 154 -0.13 0.26 20.24
N GLY A 155 0.11 -0.98 20.66
CA GLY A 155 0.44 -1.31 22.06
C GLY A 155 1.90 -1.06 22.47
N ARG A 156 2.82 -0.80 21.53
CA ARG A 156 4.27 -0.69 21.80
C ARG A 156 4.89 0.67 21.47
N LEU A 157 4.29 1.46 20.59
CA LEU A 157 4.86 2.72 20.09
C LEU A 157 3.90 3.89 20.27
N THR A 158 4.41 5.00 20.80
CA THR A 158 3.65 6.26 20.99
C THR A 158 3.27 6.91 19.65
N HIS A 159 4.06 6.69 18.59
CA HIS A 159 3.84 7.23 17.24
C HIS A 159 3.73 6.11 16.19
N TYR A 160 2.90 5.10 16.46
CA TYR A 160 2.77 3.91 15.60
C TYR A 160 2.35 4.22 14.15
N GLU A 161 1.49 5.22 13.93
CA GLU A 161 1.02 5.59 12.58
C GLU A 161 2.15 6.09 11.69
N ARG A 162 2.99 7.00 12.20
CA ARG A 162 4.16 7.51 11.48
C ARG A 162 5.14 6.38 11.18
N PHE A 163 5.44 5.55 12.18
CA PHE A 163 6.33 4.40 12.03
C PHE A 163 5.84 3.44 10.93
N LEU A 164 4.55 3.07 10.99
CA LEU A 164 3.96 2.14 10.04
C LEU A 164 3.87 2.77 8.65
N SER A 165 3.43 4.02 8.52
CA SER A 165 3.38 4.73 7.24
C SER A 165 4.76 4.85 6.59
N VAL A 166 5.82 5.16 7.35
CA VAL A 166 7.18 5.26 6.81
C VAL A 166 7.73 3.89 6.42
N ALA A 167 7.60 2.87 7.29
CA ALA A 167 8.07 1.51 7.01
C ALA A 167 7.37 0.93 5.76
N LEU A 168 6.05 1.10 5.68
CA LEU A 168 5.26 0.64 4.54
C LEU A 168 5.60 1.37 3.26
N SER A 169 5.67 2.70 3.30
CA SER A 169 5.95 3.50 2.09
C SER A 169 7.33 3.21 1.53
N ARG A 170 8.35 3.08 2.39
CA ARG A 170 9.72 2.75 1.96
C ARG A 170 9.83 1.30 1.48
N GLY A 171 9.26 0.34 2.19
CA GLY A 171 9.27 -1.07 1.80
C GLY A 171 8.52 -1.33 0.48
N PHE A 172 7.34 -0.72 0.32
CA PHE A 172 6.54 -0.80 -0.89
C PHE A 172 7.19 -0.07 -2.06
N GLY A 173 7.62 1.19 -1.87
CA GLY A 173 8.18 2.01 -2.95
C GLY A 173 9.40 1.37 -3.63
N LEU A 174 10.23 0.67 -2.86
CA LEU A 174 11.41 -0.02 -3.38
C LEU A 174 11.07 -1.32 -4.12
N VAL A 175 9.97 -2.00 -3.75
CA VAL A 175 9.61 -3.28 -4.40
C VAL A 175 9.23 -3.07 -5.86
N VAL A 176 8.61 -1.91 -6.13
CA VAL A 176 8.12 -1.50 -7.45
C VAL A 176 9.28 -1.45 -8.48
N LEU A 177 10.53 -1.41 -8.03
CA LEU A 177 11.71 -1.42 -8.92
C LEU A 177 11.96 -2.76 -9.62
N TRP A 178 11.65 -3.88 -8.96
CA TRP A 178 12.02 -5.21 -9.45
C TRP A 178 10.86 -6.21 -9.51
N ALA A 179 9.79 -5.98 -8.75
CA ALA A 179 8.70 -6.93 -8.64
C ALA A 179 8.08 -7.22 -10.02
N PRO A 180 7.89 -8.50 -10.39
CA PRO A 180 7.33 -8.87 -11.69
C PRO A 180 5.88 -8.37 -11.85
N GLY A 181 5.15 -8.19 -10.75
CA GLY A 181 3.80 -7.61 -10.75
C GLY A 181 3.74 -6.09 -10.84
N ALA A 182 4.88 -5.40 -10.86
CA ALA A 182 4.92 -3.94 -10.87
C ALA A 182 4.67 -3.38 -12.29
N ILE A 183 3.68 -2.50 -12.40
CA ILE A 183 3.20 -1.95 -13.69
C ILE A 183 4.30 -1.20 -14.44
N ASN A 184 5.13 -0.46 -13.72
CA ASN A 184 6.27 0.26 -14.27
C ASN A 184 7.34 -0.70 -14.84
N VAL A 185 7.61 -1.84 -14.19
CA VAL A 185 8.55 -2.86 -14.70
C VAL A 185 8.01 -3.45 -16.00
N MET A 186 6.71 -3.76 -16.02
CA MET A 186 6.02 -4.25 -17.21
C MET A 186 6.08 -3.24 -18.36
N LEU A 187 5.91 -1.94 -18.08
CA LEU A 187 6.02 -0.87 -19.06
C LEU A 187 7.44 -0.76 -19.63
N VAL A 188 8.47 -0.84 -18.79
CA VAL A 188 9.87 -0.81 -19.22
C VAL A 188 10.19 -1.99 -20.12
N ILE A 189 9.75 -3.21 -19.76
CA ILE A 189 9.92 -4.41 -20.59
C ILE A 189 9.28 -4.21 -21.96
N GLN A 190 8.05 -3.69 -22.02
CA GLN A 190 7.35 -3.46 -23.29
C GLN A 190 8.01 -2.36 -24.13
N ALA A 191 8.51 -1.29 -23.50
CA ALA A 191 9.12 -0.18 -24.21
C ALA A 191 10.54 -0.49 -24.71
N THR A 192 11.31 -1.27 -23.96
CA THR A 192 12.73 -1.57 -24.26
C THR A 192 12.92 -2.91 -24.96
N GLY A 193 11.94 -3.82 -24.89
CA GLY A 193 12.05 -5.19 -25.38
C GLY A 193 12.96 -6.09 -24.55
N VAL A 194 13.50 -5.62 -23.43
CA VAL A 194 14.39 -6.39 -22.55
C VAL A 194 13.58 -7.40 -21.74
N LYS A 195 14.10 -8.62 -21.60
CA LYS A 195 13.47 -9.67 -20.77
C LYS A 195 13.52 -9.30 -19.28
N TRP A 196 12.49 -9.69 -18.53
CA TRP A 196 12.42 -9.47 -17.07
C TRP A 196 13.66 -9.99 -16.33
N SER A 197 14.20 -11.14 -16.72
CA SER A 197 15.39 -11.72 -16.08
C SER A 197 16.63 -10.82 -16.17
N GLY A 198 16.76 -10.03 -17.23
CA GLY A 198 17.85 -9.06 -17.39
C GLY A 198 17.68 -7.81 -16.52
N LEU A 199 16.44 -7.45 -16.19
CA LEU A 199 16.11 -6.30 -15.33
C LEU A 199 16.07 -6.67 -13.85
N PHE A 200 15.74 -7.91 -13.53
CA PHE A 200 15.55 -8.39 -12.16
C PHE A 200 16.78 -8.14 -11.29
N LEU A 201 17.95 -8.62 -11.71
CA LEU A 201 19.17 -8.55 -10.91
C LEU A 201 19.63 -7.10 -10.62
N PRO A 202 19.78 -6.21 -11.62
CA PRO A 202 20.15 -4.83 -11.35
C PRO A 202 19.11 -4.08 -10.51
N SER A 203 17.81 -4.28 -10.78
CA SER A 203 16.75 -3.63 -10.00
C SER A 203 16.67 -4.15 -8.55
N MET A 204 16.93 -5.44 -8.32
CA MET A 204 16.95 -6.03 -6.99
C MET A 204 18.10 -5.48 -6.16
N ILE A 205 19.30 -5.35 -6.74
CA ILE A 205 20.46 -4.73 -6.08
C ILE A 205 20.15 -3.28 -5.72
N PHE A 206 19.58 -2.52 -6.66
CA PHE A 206 19.22 -1.12 -6.42
C PHE A 206 18.17 -0.99 -5.30
N SER A 207 17.18 -1.89 -5.28
CA SER A 207 16.18 -1.98 -4.23
C SER A 207 16.79 -2.30 -2.86
N MET A 208 17.74 -3.25 -2.78
CA MET A 208 18.45 -3.60 -1.55
C MET A 208 19.27 -2.41 -1.02
N ILE A 209 19.97 -1.69 -1.90
CA ILE A 209 20.69 -0.46 -1.54
C ILE A 209 19.71 0.56 -0.98
N GLY A 210 18.59 0.80 -1.66
CA GLY A 210 17.54 1.69 -1.18
C GLY A 210 16.98 1.30 0.19
N LEU A 211 16.85 -0.01 0.46
CA LEU A 211 16.36 -0.53 1.74
C LEU A 211 17.39 -0.28 2.85
N ALA A 212 18.68 -0.48 2.55
CA ALA A 212 19.78 -0.18 3.46
C ALA A 212 19.86 1.33 3.76
N THR A 213 19.73 2.18 2.74
CA THR A 213 19.69 3.64 2.91
C THR A 213 18.46 4.07 3.71
N ALA A 214 17.29 3.51 3.42
CA ALA A 214 16.05 3.77 4.16
C ALA A 214 16.19 3.42 5.64
N TYR A 215 16.85 2.30 5.95
CA TYR A 215 17.15 1.91 7.33
C TYR A 215 18.19 2.83 7.97
N ALA A 216 19.26 3.19 7.27
CA ALA A 216 20.30 4.09 7.77
C ALA A 216 19.73 5.47 8.13
N VAL A 217 18.92 6.05 7.25
CA VAL A 217 18.26 7.36 7.50
C VAL A 217 17.33 7.28 8.71
N GLU A 218 16.50 6.24 8.80
CA GLU A 218 15.54 6.13 9.91
C GLU A 218 16.25 5.85 11.24
N SER A 219 17.27 4.99 11.23
CA SER A 219 18.05 4.71 12.44
C SER A 219 18.80 5.94 12.96
N ARG A 220 19.19 6.87 12.07
CA ARG A 220 19.78 8.17 12.42
C ARG A 220 18.74 9.15 12.96
N LEU A 221 17.54 9.20 12.38
CA LEU A 221 16.45 10.04 12.88
C LEU A 221 16.00 9.64 14.28
N TYR A 222 15.78 8.34 14.53
CA TYR A 222 15.41 7.85 15.88
C TYR A 222 16.55 7.98 16.90
N LEU A 223 17.82 7.92 16.48
CA LEU A 223 18.96 8.25 17.35
C LEU A 223 19.04 9.75 17.66
N ALA A 224 18.66 10.61 16.72
CA ALA A 224 18.64 12.06 16.93
C ALA A 224 17.53 12.47 17.92
N ASP A 225 16.35 11.84 17.86
CA ASP A 225 15.29 12.06 18.84
C ASP A 225 15.65 11.54 20.25
N ALA A 226 16.51 10.52 20.35
CA ALA A 226 17.02 10.01 21.63
C ALA A 226 18.21 10.81 22.20
N VAL A 227 18.93 11.56 21.36
CA VAL A 227 20.12 12.38 21.72
C VAL A 227 19.79 13.89 21.68
N GLY A 228 18.51 14.26 21.52
CA GLY A 228 18.04 15.63 21.66
C GLY A 228 18.29 16.17 23.08
N PRO A 229 18.78 17.41 23.26
CA PRO A 229 19.20 17.99 24.55
C PRO A 229 18.02 18.32 25.51
N GLY A 230 16.95 17.53 25.50
CA GLY A 230 15.78 17.66 26.36
C GLY A 230 15.41 16.39 27.16
N ALA A 231 16.06 15.25 26.91
CA ALA A 231 15.71 13.99 27.57
C ALA A 231 16.14 13.89 29.06
N GLY A 232 16.77 14.93 29.61
CA GLY A 232 17.30 14.97 30.98
C GLY A 232 16.47 15.75 32.00
N ARG A 233 15.35 16.37 31.61
CA ARG A 233 14.48 17.13 32.54
C ARG A 233 13.02 16.82 32.22
N GLU A 234 12.24 16.51 33.25
CA GLU A 234 10.79 16.26 33.21
C GLU A 234 10.32 14.86 32.82
N ARG A 235 10.63 13.84 33.64
CA ARG A 235 9.63 12.85 34.10
C ARG A 235 9.87 12.44 35.55
N SER A 236 10.03 13.41 36.46
CA SER A 236 9.66 13.18 37.85
C SER A 236 8.14 13.30 37.92
N VAL A 237 7.47 12.15 37.94
CA VAL A 237 6.07 12.06 38.35
C VAL A 237 5.94 12.77 39.70
N PRO A 238 5.12 13.84 39.86
CA PRO A 238 4.83 14.32 41.19
C PRO A 238 4.07 13.20 41.90
N ALA A 239 4.67 12.68 42.98
CA ALA A 239 4.03 11.74 43.86
C ALA A 239 2.69 12.33 44.31
N SER A 240 1.59 11.67 43.96
CA SER A 240 0.27 11.94 44.51
C SER A 240 0.33 11.86 46.04
N PRO A 241 0.05 12.93 46.79
CA PRO A 241 -0.06 12.84 48.23
C PRO A 241 -1.50 12.46 48.58
N THR A 242 -1.78 11.16 48.63
CA THR A 242 -3.00 10.64 49.25
C THR A 242 -2.63 9.55 50.25
N GLY A 243 -1.96 9.98 51.33
CA GLY A 243 -1.92 9.23 52.59
C GLY A 243 -3.16 9.60 53.44
N PRO A 244 -3.73 8.66 54.20
CA PRO A 244 -4.91 8.92 55.01
C PRO A 244 -4.57 9.78 56.24
N PRO A 245 -5.42 10.75 56.64
CA PRO A 245 -5.17 11.52 57.84
C PRO A 245 -5.48 10.69 59.09
N ALA A 246 -4.45 10.38 59.86
CA ALA A 246 -4.57 9.81 61.20
C ALA A 246 -4.82 10.92 62.24
N ALA A 247 -5.88 10.69 63.03
CA ALA A 247 -6.08 11.06 64.43
C ALA A 247 -6.41 12.51 64.85
N ARG A 248 -7.59 12.67 65.47
CA ARG A 248 -7.73 13.32 66.79
C ARG A 248 -9.00 12.84 67.53
N ARG A 249 -8.79 12.20 68.69
CA ARG A 249 -9.83 12.00 69.71
C ARG A 249 -10.19 13.35 70.37
N PRO A 250 -11.44 13.58 70.77
CA PRO A 250 -11.77 14.38 71.93
C PRO A 250 -12.07 13.49 73.15
N ARG A 251 -11.86 14.09 74.32
CA ARG A 251 -12.10 13.55 75.67
C ARG A 251 -13.58 13.32 75.95
#